data_AF-A0A0K3A216-F1
#
_entry.id   AF-A0A0K3A216-F1
#
_cell.length_a   1.000
_cell.length_b   1.000
_cell.length_c   1.000
_cell.angle_alpha   90.00
_cell.angle_beta   90.00
_cell.angle_gamma   90.00
#
_symmetry.space_group_name_H-M   'P 1'
#
loop_
_entity.id
_entity.type
_entity.pdbx_description
1 polymer ?
#
loop_
_entity_poly.entity_id
_entity_poly.type
_entity_poly.pdbx_seq_one_letter_code
_entity_poly.pdbx_strand_id
1 'polypeptide(L)'
;MPLSVFIVDAFTSVPFKGNPAAVVPLQAWLPDALMQAIAGENNLSETAFFVRDADGVFDIRWFSPLKEIGFCGHAALASAHVIASQRLAPFPLRLRAAAVGELGVERLDDGSFEMRFPNQAPALLASVPQALLDALSIAPQAVYANQQAYIAVYADERQVRALVPDLARMLALAPRDVSVTAPGSSHDFVSRYFWPANGGTEDPVTGSIHAALAPLWAQALAKTQLTALQASARGGTRRRAWVPGRSAPRPCARQRGAVPAWDDRVVSAVAAVAAGATRRALWQLLLAEVLIGSVGVFVHESGQDPVTAVFYRCLFGALFLTVCGLLGGQLRGLWRERTLLRDAVVSGVLLVLNWVALFAGMARSSIGVATMVYHLFPFVMLILAALLQGERTRRSDLGWTLLAFAGVACSADPARLWHTADRGYLLGIALTLLAALLCGASLLMSRRIGRERPLAVVTVQCWVGTLLLAGFSSGSALHPGMHWLWLAGLGVIHSGIVYVLFYSSYRHLHVATIAILAFVYPLVTLLLDYLLYGHRLVPVQWLGLALIVLGTLAVNLKWRWPQRAAGAAARGVVP
;
A
#
# COMPACT_ATOMS: atom_id res chain seq x y z
N MET A 1 30.25 -23.82 -32.92
CA MET A 1 30.78 -22.89 -31.90
C MET A 1 29.84 -22.90 -30.72
N PRO A 2 30.28 -23.29 -29.51
CA PRO A 2 29.43 -23.22 -28.32
C PRO A 2 29.21 -21.76 -27.91
N LEU A 3 27.95 -21.37 -27.67
CA LEU A 3 27.58 -20.04 -27.17
C LEU A 3 26.96 -20.18 -25.78
N SER A 4 27.31 -19.27 -24.87
CA SER A 4 26.65 -19.18 -23.57
C SER A 4 25.39 -18.33 -23.69
N VAL A 5 24.26 -18.86 -23.23
CA VAL A 5 22.97 -18.16 -23.21
C VAL A 5 22.49 -18.07 -21.77
N PHE A 6 22.22 -16.85 -21.31
CA PHE A 6 21.65 -16.58 -20.00
C PHE A 6 20.20 -16.14 -20.14
N ILE A 7 19.28 -16.75 -19.39
CA ILE A 7 17.88 -16.32 -19.34
C ILE A 7 17.66 -15.55 -18.04
N VAL A 8 17.25 -14.29 -18.15
CA VAL A 8 17.06 -13.40 -17.00
C VAL A 8 15.65 -12.84 -16.99
N ASP A 9 14.94 -13.04 -15.89
CA ASP A 9 13.65 -12.41 -15.62
C ASP A 9 13.86 -10.98 -15.08
N ALA A 10 13.74 -9.96 -15.94
CA ALA A 10 13.85 -8.57 -15.52
C ALA A 10 12.62 -8.12 -14.70
N PHE A 11 12.82 -7.17 -13.77
CA PHE A 11 11.77 -6.58 -12.91
C PHE A 11 11.09 -7.55 -11.93
N THR A 12 11.80 -8.59 -11.50
CA THR A 12 11.32 -9.51 -10.47
C THR A 12 12.46 -10.06 -9.62
N SER A 13 12.14 -10.51 -8.42
CA SER A 13 13.00 -11.35 -7.57
C SER A 13 12.40 -12.76 -7.37
N VAL A 14 11.28 -13.04 -8.04
CA VAL A 14 10.54 -14.30 -7.98
C VAL A 14 10.65 -14.99 -9.33
N PRO A 15 11.03 -16.28 -9.38
CA PRO A 15 11.07 -17.04 -10.62
C PRO A 15 9.74 -17.01 -11.38
N PHE A 16 9.80 -17.02 -12.72
CA PHE A 16 8.64 -17.07 -13.62
C PHE A 16 7.72 -15.84 -13.56
N LYS A 17 8.27 -14.72 -13.09
CA LYS A 17 7.63 -13.39 -13.08
C LYS A 17 8.47 -12.42 -13.89
N GLY A 18 8.06 -11.17 -14.01
CA GLY A 18 8.81 -10.16 -14.75
C GLY A 18 8.80 -10.38 -16.26
N ASN A 19 9.79 -9.79 -16.95
CA ASN A 19 9.95 -9.90 -18.40
C ASN A 19 11.23 -10.68 -18.73
N PRO A 20 11.13 -11.91 -19.28
CA PRO A 20 12.29 -12.72 -19.59
C PRO A 20 13.02 -12.19 -20.82
N ALA A 21 14.35 -12.10 -20.73
CA ALA A 21 15.22 -11.85 -21.86
C ALA A 21 16.34 -12.89 -21.91
N ALA A 22 16.70 -13.33 -23.12
CA ALA A 22 17.93 -14.05 -23.34
C ALA A 22 19.08 -13.06 -23.50
N VAL A 23 20.25 -13.39 -22.96
CA VAL A 23 21.45 -12.58 -23.04
C VAL A 23 22.60 -13.47 -23.50
N VAL A 24 23.25 -13.08 -24.59
CA VAL A 24 24.31 -13.82 -25.25
C VAL A 24 25.56 -12.94 -25.32
N PRO A 25 26.51 -13.10 -24.38
CA PRO A 25 27.80 -12.43 -24.45
C PRO A 25 28.62 -12.94 -25.63
N LEU A 26 29.17 -12.04 -26.43
CA LEU A 26 29.98 -12.35 -27.60
C LEU A 26 31.39 -11.77 -27.49
N GLN A 27 32.37 -12.45 -28.07
CA GLN A 27 33.74 -11.92 -28.25
C GLN A 27 33.84 -11.04 -29.50
N ALA A 28 33.08 -11.37 -30.54
CA ALA A 28 32.95 -10.62 -31.78
C ALA A 28 31.52 -10.80 -32.32
N TRP A 29 31.07 -9.85 -33.13
CA TRP A 29 29.72 -9.90 -33.72
C TRP A 29 29.54 -11.13 -34.61
N LEU A 30 28.41 -11.81 -34.42
CA LEU A 30 27.96 -12.87 -35.31
C LEU A 30 27.25 -12.24 -36.53
N PRO A 31 27.11 -12.98 -37.65
CA PRO A 31 26.27 -12.53 -38.76
C PRO A 31 24.82 -12.27 -38.30
N ASP A 32 24.22 -11.21 -38.82
CA ASP A 32 22.86 -10.78 -38.44
C ASP A 32 21.81 -11.89 -38.61
N ALA A 33 21.89 -12.65 -39.70
CA ALA A 33 21.01 -13.80 -39.94
C ALA A 33 21.14 -14.89 -38.86
N LEU A 34 22.33 -15.10 -38.29
CA LEU A 34 22.55 -16.06 -37.22
C LEU A 34 22.01 -15.53 -35.88
N MET A 35 22.22 -14.25 -35.57
CA MET A 35 21.63 -13.64 -34.36
C MET A 35 20.11 -13.66 -34.41
N GLN A 36 19.52 -13.40 -35.58
CA GLN A 36 18.08 -13.51 -35.80
C GLN A 36 17.58 -14.95 -35.62
N ALA A 37 18.30 -15.94 -36.15
CA ALA A 37 17.94 -17.35 -35.98
C ALA A 37 18.02 -17.79 -34.50
N ILE A 38 19.04 -17.36 -33.76
CA ILE A 38 19.17 -17.61 -32.32
C ILE A 38 18.03 -16.95 -31.54
N ALA A 39 17.67 -15.71 -31.88
CA ALA A 39 16.54 -15.03 -31.26
C ALA A 39 15.20 -15.74 -31.53
N GLY A 40 15.03 -16.27 -32.75
CA GLY A 40 13.91 -17.12 -33.13
C GLY A 40 13.84 -18.41 -32.33
N GLU A 41 14.98 -19.09 -32.15
CA GLU A 41 15.08 -20.32 -31.34
C GLU A 41 14.77 -20.07 -29.85
N ASN A 42 15.30 -18.98 -29.28
CA ASN A 42 15.06 -18.62 -27.88
C ASN A 42 13.58 -18.31 -27.62
N ASN A 43 12.89 -17.72 -28.60
CA ASN A 43 11.47 -17.39 -28.56
C ASN A 43 11.01 -16.66 -27.27
N LEU A 44 11.84 -15.71 -26.81
CA LEU A 44 11.53 -14.77 -25.72
C LEU A 44 11.15 -13.40 -26.30
N SER A 45 10.72 -12.46 -25.45
CA SER A 45 10.44 -11.07 -25.86
C SER A 45 11.63 -10.51 -26.66
N GLU A 46 12.83 -10.64 -26.10
CA GLU A 46 14.08 -10.26 -26.75
C GLU A 46 15.25 -11.17 -26.39
N THR A 47 16.15 -11.32 -27.36
CA THR A 47 17.52 -11.78 -27.17
C THR A 47 18.47 -10.60 -27.31
N ALA A 48 19.23 -10.29 -26.26
CA ALA A 48 20.29 -9.29 -26.26
C ALA A 48 21.64 -9.95 -26.58
N PHE A 49 22.36 -9.37 -27.52
CA PHE A 49 23.75 -9.71 -27.82
C PHE A 49 24.62 -8.52 -27.44
N PHE A 50 25.76 -8.76 -26.79
CA PHE A 50 26.70 -7.68 -26.51
C PHE A 50 28.15 -8.10 -26.75
N VAL A 51 28.97 -7.13 -27.18
CA VAL A 51 30.42 -7.24 -27.34
C VAL A 51 31.06 -6.12 -26.51
N ARG A 52 32.18 -6.41 -25.85
CA ARG A 52 32.93 -5.41 -25.08
C ARG A 52 34.03 -4.82 -25.97
N ASP A 53 34.07 -3.50 -26.09
CA ASP A 53 35.14 -2.80 -26.79
C ASP A 53 36.38 -2.60 -25.91
N ALA A 54 37.45 -2.05 -26.51
CA ALA A 54 38.72 -1.81 -25.83
C ALA A 54 38.62 -0.75 -24.71
N ASP A 55 37.70 0.21 -24.85
CA ASP A 55 37.44 1.29 -23.88
C ASP A 55 36.51 0.84 -22.73
N GLY A 56 36.11 -0.43 -22.74
CA GLY A 56 35.23 -1.04 -21.75
C GLY A 56 33.76 -0.66 -21.88
N VAL A 57 33.35 -0.10 -23.02
CA VAL A 57 31.95 0.09 -23.40
C VAL A 57 31.41 -1.24 -23.96
N PHE A 58 30.15 -1.54 -23.68
CA PHE A 58 29.48 -2.72 -24.21
C PHE A 58 28.58 -2.32 -25.36
N ASP A 59 28.98 -2.62 -26.59
CA ASP A 59 28.09 -2.50 -27.74
C ASP A 59 27.01 -3.59 -27.64
N ILE A 60 25.73 -3.21 -27.73
CA ILE A 60 24.58 -4.08 -27.49
C ILE A 60 23.57 -3.98 -28.64
N ARG A 61 23.00 -5.12 -29.02
CA ARG A 61 21.94 -5.27 -30.02
C ARG A 61 20.81 -6.14 -29.46
N TRP A 62 19.58 -5.90 -29.88
CA TRP A 62 18.40 -6.62 -29.40
C TRP A 62 17.58 -7.17 -30.56
N PHE A 63 17.23 -8.45 -30.46
CA PHE A 63 16.46 -9.15 -31.48
C PHE A 63 15.21 -9.74 -30.85
N SER A 64 14.05 -9.39 -31.41
CA SER A 64 12.83 -10.19 -31.23
C SER A 64 12.93 -11.46 -32.10
N PRO A 65 12.01 -12.44 -31.95
CA PRO A 65 11.98 -13.62 -32.82
C PRO A 65 11.83 -13.29 -34.32
N LEU A 66 11.32 -12.09 -34.65
CA LEU A 66 10.98 -11.69 -36.02
C LEU A 66 11.97 -10.71 -36.65
N LYS A 67 12.58 -9.82 -35.85
CA LYS A 67 13.48 -8.76 -36.33
C LYS A 67 14.36 -8.18 -35.22
N GLU A 68 15.43 -7.51 -35.62
CA GLU A 68 16.15 -6.57 -34.76
C GLU A 68 15.26 -5.40 -34.35
N ILE A 69 15.39 -4.96 -33.11
CA ILE A 69 14.68 -3.80 -32.56
C ILE A 69 15.68 -2.74 -32.11
N GLY A 70 15.35 -1.47 -32.34
CA GLY A 70 16.29 -0.37 -32.07
C GLY A 70 16.61 -0.19 -30.58
N PHE A 71 15.70 -0.55 -29.68
CA PHE A 71 15.92 -0.38 -28.24
C PHE A 71 15.02 -1.28 -27.39
N CYS A 72 15.61 -1.96 -26.41
CA CYS A 72 14.86 -2.65 -25.36
C CYS A 72 15.50 -2.45 -23.98
N GLY A 73 14.80 -1.71 -23.12
CA GLY A 73 15.30 -1.36 -21.80
C GLY A 73 15.36 -2.55 -20.81
N HIS A 74 14.47 -3.53 -20.91
CA HIS A 74 14.49 -4.66 -19.97
C HIS A 74 15.62 -5.64 -20.30
N ALA A 75 15.87 -5.88 -21.59
CA ALA A 75 16.98 -6.70 -22.05
C ALA A 75 18.34 -6.00 -21.79
N ALA A 76 18.39 -4.66 -21.82
CA ALA A 76 19.55 -3.90 -21.35
C ALA A 76 19.85 -4.13 -19.86
N LEU A 77 18.82 -4.11 -19.00
CA LEU A 77 18.98 -4.40 -17.57
C LEU A 77 19.31 -5.87 -17.31
N ALA A 78 18.77 -6.80 -18.10
CA ALA A 78 19.16 -8.21 -18.08
C ALA A 78 20.65 -8.38 -18.43
N SER A 79 21.14 -7.69 -19.47
CA SER A 79 22.57 -7.68 -19.81
C SER A 79 23.43 -7.10 -18.70
N ALA A 80 23.00 -5.99 -18.06
CA ALA A 80 23.70 -5.44 -16.90
C ALA A 80 23.78 -6.44 -15.74
N HIS A 81 22.72 -7.22 -15.51
CA HIS A 81 22.71 -8.30 -14.52
C HIS A 81 23.70 -9.41 -14.88
N VAL A 82 23.78 -9.84 -16.14
CA VAL A 82 24.75 -10.85 -16.61
C VAL A 82 26.19 -10.34 -16.49
N ILE A 83 26.46 -9.10 -16.91
CA ILE A 83 27.78 -8.46 -16.78
C ILE A 83 28.20 -8.42 -15.30
N ALA A 84 27.27 -8.09 -14.39
CA ALA A 84 27.52 -8.08 -12.96
C ALA A 84 27.77 -9.49 -12.38
N SER A 85 26.91 -10.47 -12.73
CA SER A 85 26.95 -11.82 -12.16
C SER A 85 28.17 -12.62 -12.63
N GLN A 86 28.57 -12.41 -13.89
CA GLN A 86 29.77 -13.00 -14.48
C GLN A 86 31.04 -12.17 -14.19
N ARG A 87 30.93 -11.06 -13.44
CA ARG A 87 32.03 -10.15 -13.07
C ARG A 87 32.84 -9.64 -14.27
N LEU A 88 32.16 -9.32 -15.37
CA LEU A 88 32.80 -8.90 -16.62
C LEU A 88 33.27 -7.45 -16.59
N ALA A 89 32.64 -6.58 -15.78
CA ALA A 89 33.04 -5.19 -15.58
C ALA A 89 32.47 -4.59 -14.27
N PRO A 90 33.13 -3.58 -13.69
CA PRO A 90 32.56 -2.80 -12.58
C PRO A 90 31.49 -1.81 -13.06
N PHE A 91 30.66 -1.31 -12.14
CA PHE A 91 29.70 -0.22 -12.39
C PHE A 91 30.36 1.16 -12.16
N PRO A 92 29.90 2.22 -12.85
CA PRO A 92 28.78 2.28 -13.79
C PRO A 92 29.09 1.62 -15.15
N LEU A 93 28.09 0.99 -15.75
CA LEU A 93 28.20 0.40 -17.09
C LEU A 93 27.80 1.42 -18.16
N ARG A 94 28.52 1.38 -19.28
CA ARG A 94 28.18 2.10 -20.52
C ARG A 94 27.77 1.07 -21.57
N LEU A 95 26.49 1.04 -21.90
CA LEU A 95 25.97 0.24 -23.00
C LEU A 95 25.81 1.15 -24.22
N ARG A 96 26.19 0.71 -25.42
CA ARG A 96 26.07 1.52 -26.64
C ARG A 96 25.27 0.77 -27.69
N ALA A 97 24.24 1.41 -28.24
CA ALA A 97 23.42 0.85 -29.30
C ALA A 97 23.21 1.87 -30.42
N ALA A 98 23.23 1.42 -31.67
CA ALA A 98 23.20 2.31 -32.83
C ALA A 98 21.98 3.26 -32.86
N ALA A 99 20.81 2.80 -32.42
CA ALA A 99 19.58 3.60 -32.50
C ALA A 99 19.39 4.61 -31.36
N VAL A 100 20.08 4.44 -30.22
CA VAL A 100 19.87 5.27 -29.01
C VAL A 100 21.16 5.86 -28.43
N GLY A 101 22.33 5.52 -28.97
CA GLY A 101 23.62 5.96 -28.48
C GLY A 101 24.04 5.25 -27.19
N GLU A 102 24.71 5.97 -26.31
CA GLU A 102 25.17 5.45 -25.02
C GLU A 102 24.09 5.53 -23.94
N LEU A 103 23.96 4.43 -23.18
CA LEU A 103 23.05 4.22 -22.07
C LEU A 103 23.87 3.90 -20.82
N GLY A 104 23.78 4.76 -19.81
CA GLY A 104 24.38 4.51 -18.50
C GLY A 104 23.51 3.60 -17.64
N VAL A 105 24.10 2.56 -17.06
CA VAL A 105 23.45 1.73 -16.04
C VAL A 105 24.26 1.79 -14.75
N GLU A 106 23.59 2.16 -13.66
CA GLU A 106 24.17 2.21 -12.31
C GLU A 106 23.64 1.06 -11.48
N ARG A 107 24.43 0.60 -10.51
CA ARG A 107 24.00 -0.36 -9.49
C ARG A 107 23.90 0.37 -8.16
N LEU A 108 22.72 0.30 -7.53
CA LEU A 108 22.43 0.93 -6.26
C LEU A 108 22.86 0.04 -5.09
N ASP A 109 22.95 0.64 -3.89
CA ASP A 109 23.40 -0.04 -2.65
C ASP A 109 22.56 -1.26 -2.28
N ASP A 110 21.28 -1.27 -2.64
CA ASP A 110 20.37 -2.40 -2.39
C ASP A 110 20.46 -3.50 -3.47
N GLY A 111 21.42 -3.38 -4.39
CA GLY A 111 21.65 -4.31 -5.47
C GLY A 111 20.75 -4.14 -6.69
N SER A 112 19.81 -3.18 -6.69
CA SER A 112 19.00 -2.87 -7.85
C SER A 112 19.77 -2.08 -8.91
N PHE A 113 19.28 -2.08 -10.15
CA PHE A 113 19.88 -1.36 -11.26
C PHE A 113 19.04 -0.12 -11.62
N GLU A 114 19.72 0.99 -11.90
CA GLU A 114 19.13 2.23 -12.37
C GLU A 114 19.56 2.53 -13.80
N MET A 115 18.61 2.93 -14.64
CA MET A 115 18.86 3.40 -16.01
C MET A 115 18.01 4.64 -16.28
N ARG A 116 18.56 5.59 -17.03
CA ARG A 116 17.91 6.86 -17.37
C ARG A 116 17.21 6.74 -18.72
N PHE A 117 16.01 7.32 -18.80
CA PHE A 117 15.20 7.33 -20.03
C PHE A 117 14.79 8.77 -20.37
N PRO A 118 14.58 9.07 -21.67
CA PRO A 118 13.96 10.33 -22.07
C PRO A 118 12.57 10.47 -21.45
N ASN A 119 12.20 11.69 -21.09
CA ASN A 119 10.83 11.98 -20.63
C ASN A 119 9.87 11.90 -21.82
N GLN A 120 8.94 10.94 -21.78
CA GLN A 120 7.96 10.68 -22.85
C GLN A 120 6.53 11.02 -22.40
N ALA A 121 6.39 12.10 -21.61
CA ALA A 121 5.13 12.55 -21.04
C ALA A 121 4.01 12.61 -22.11
N PRO A 122 2.87 11.95 -21.87
CA PRO A 122 1.79 11.92 -22.85
C PRO A 122 0.91 13.17 -22.73
N ALA A 123 0.21 13.51 -23.82
CA ALA A 123 -0.73 14.62 -23.89
C ALA A 123 -2.17 14.11 -23.82
N LEU A 124 -3.06 14.87 -23.17
CA LEU A 124 -4.48 14.55 -23.10
C LEU A 124 -5.12 14.64 -24.49
N LEU A 125 -5.97 13.69 -24.85
CA LEU A 125 -6.76 13.73 -26.08
C LEU A 125 -8.13 14.37 -25.83
N ALA A 126 -8.45 15.39 -26.62
CA ALA A 126 -9.79 16.00 -26.62
C ALA A 126 -10.84 15.10 -27.28
N SER A 127 -10.45 14.41 -28.36
CA SER A 127 -11.29 13.45 -29.09
C SER A 127 -10.64 12.08 -29.03
N VAL A 128 -11.27 11.15 -28.31
CA VAL A 128 -10.80 9.77 -28.22
C VAL A 128 -11.25 9.00 -29.47
N PRO A 129 -10.34 8.27 -30.16
CA PRO A 129 -10.73 7.44 -31.29
C PRO A 129 -11.78 6.40 -30.87
N GLN A 130 -12.87 6.29 -31.63
CA GLN A 130 -13.94 5.33 -31.32
C GLN A 130 -13.41 3.89 -31.28
N ALA A 131 -12.47 3.55 -32.17
CA ALA A 131 -11.80 2.26 -32.19
C ALA A 131 -11.11 1.90 -30.86
N LEU A 132 -10.64 2.89 -30.07
CA LEU A 132 -10.05 2.65 -28.75
C LEU A 132 -11.13 2.33 -27.73
N LEU A 133 -12.25 3.06 -27.74
CA LEU A 133 -13.37 2.81 -26.84
C LEU A 133 -13.99 1.44 -27.11
N ASP A 134 -14.15 1.11 -28.38
CA ASP A 134 -14.66 -0.17 -28.86
C ASP A 134 -13.75 -1.36 -28.54
N ALA A 135 -12.45 -1.10 -28.33
CA ALA A 135 -11.46 -2.12 -27.99
C ALA A 135 -11.35 -2.40 -26.48
N LEU A 136 -12.00 -1.58 -25.63
CA LEU A 136 -11.90 -1.64 -24.18
C LEU A 136 -13.27 -1.99 -23.58
N SER A 137 -13.36 -3.14 -22.87
CA SER A 137 -14.61 -3.56 -22.21
C SER A 137 -15.11 -2.64 -21.09
N ILE A 138 -14.25 -1.75 -20.59
CA ILE A 138 -14.59 -0.75 -19.57
C ILE A 138 -14.22 0.61 -20.16
N ALA A 139 -15.15 1.57 -20.16
CA ALA A 139 -14.88 2.91 -20.67
C ALA A 139 -13.83 3.64 -19.78
N PRO A 140 -12.77 4.22 -20.37
CA PRO A 140 -11.78 4.99 -19.62
C PRO A 140 -12.32 6.35 -19.20
N GLN A 141 -11.82 6.89 -18.08
CA GLN A 141 -12.19 8.23 -17.59
C GLN A 141 -11.48 9.34 -18.36
N ALA A 142 -10.27 9.07 -18.82
CA ALA A 142 -9.47 9.98 -19.64
C ALA A 142 -8.53 9.15 -20.52
N VAL A 143 -8.20 9.69 -21.69
CA VAL A 143 -7.22 9.09 -22.60
C VAL A 143 -6.16 10.12 -22.94
N TYR A 144 -4.91 9.71 -22.75
CA TYR A 144 -3.74 10.45 -23.19
C TYR A 144 -3.10 9.72 -24.38
N ALA A 145 -2.20 10.39 -25.08
CA ALA A 145 -1.35 9.74 -26.08
C ALA A 145 0.03 10.39 -26.13
N ASN A 146 1.03 9.57 -26.44
CA ASN A 146 2.32 10.04 -26.92
C ASN A 146 2.62 9.40 -28.29
N GLN A 147 3.88 9.41 -28.72
CA GLN A 147 4.27 8.75 -29.98
C GLN A 147 4.11 7.22 -29.93
N GLN A 148 4.26 6.61 -28.75
CA GLN A 148 4.26 5.16 -28.58
C GLN A 148 2.84 4.58 -28.41
N ALA A 149 2.00 5.19 -27.55
CA ALA A 149 0.74 4.56 -27.15
C ALA A 149 -0.37 5.55 -26.80
N TYR A 150 -1.61 5.07 -26.92
CA TYR A 150 -2.76 5.60 -26.18
C TYR A 150 -2.70 5.12 -24.72
N ILE A 151 -2.96 5.99 -23.76
CA ILE A 151 -2.91 5.71 -22.32
C ILE A 151 -4.29 6.01 -21.74
N ALA A 152 -5.05 4.95 -21.47
CA ALA A 152 -6.39 5.01 -20.90
C ALA A 152 -6.35 4.93 -19.37
N VAL A 153 -6.91 5.94 -18.70
CA VAL A 153 -6.89 6.08 -17.23
C VAL A 153 -8.22 5.61 -16.63
N TYR A 154 -8.12 4.82 -15.56
CA TYR A 154 -9.24 4.22 -14.82
C TYR A 154 -9.25 4.64 -13.36
N ALA A 155 -10.38 4.42 -12.68
CA ALA A 155 -10.60 4.86 -11.31
C ALA A 155 -9.76 4.07 -10.29
N ASP A 156 -9.60 2.76 -10.52
CA ASP A 156 -8.90 1.88 -9.59
C ASP A 156 -8.26 0.66 -10.27
N GLU A 157 -7.36 0.01 -9.53
CA GLU A 157 -6.65 -1.20 -9.97
C GLU A 157 -7.59 -2.37 -10.34
N ARG A 158 -8.80 -2.45 -9.78
CA ARG A 158 -9.73 -3.55 -10.10
C ARG A 158 -10.20 -3.44 -11.54
N GLN A 159 -10.49 -2.22 -12.01
CA GLN A 159 -10.87 -2.00 -13.41
C GLN A 159 -9.75 -2.41 -14.37
N VAL A 160 -8.50 -2.03 -14.09
CA VAL A 160 -7.34 -2.41 -14.91
C VAL A 160 -7.17 -3.93 -15.01
N ARG A 161 -7.37 -4.64 -13.88
CA ARG A 161 -7.27 -6.10 -13.82
C ARG A 161 -8.44 -6.83 -14.48
N ALA A 162 -9.66 -6.30 -14.33
CA ALA A 162 -10.87 -6.89 -14.89
C ALA A 162 -11.05 -6.57 -16.39
N LEU A 163 -10.30 -5.60 -16.91
CA LEU A 163 -10.37 -5.21 -18.31
C LEU A 163 -10.07 -6.38 -19.25
N VAL A 164 -11.01 -6.64 -20.15
CA VAL A 164 -10.84 -7.52 -21.30
C VAL A 164 -10.61 -6.65 -22.55
N PRO A 165 -9.42 -6.71 -23.18
CA PRO A 165 -9.15 -6.00 -24.44
C PRO A 165 -9.61 -6.79 -25.66
N ASP A 166 -10.13 -6.12 -26.69
CA ASP A 166 -10.31 -6.67 -28.03
C ASP A 166 -9.07 -6.36 -28.88
N LEU A 167 -8.15 -7.33 -28.93
CA LEU A 167 -6.86 -7.17 -29.61
C LEU A 167 -7.00 -6.98 -31.13
N ALA A 168 -8.04 -7.52 -31.75
CA ALA A 168 -8.27 -7.37 -33.19
C ALA A 168 -8.67 -5.92 -33.52
N ARG A 169 -9.51 -5.31 -32.69
CA ARG A 169 -9.86 -3.88 -32.82
C ARG A 169 -8.68 -2.97 -32.54
N MET A 170 -7.79 -3.34 -31.61
CA MET A 170 -6.59 -2.57 -31.31
C MET A 170 -5.60 -2.49 -32.48
N LEU A 171 -5.64 -3.42 -33.45
CA LEU A 171 -4.79 -3.33 -34.65
C LEU A 171 -5.08 -2.05 -35.47
N ALA A 172 -6.34 -1.58 -35.46
CA ALA A 172 -6.72 -0.34 -36.15
C ALA A 172 -6.16 0.93 -35.49
N LEU A 173 -5.56 0.83 -34.30
CA LEU A 173 -4.96 1.95 -33.58
C LEU A 173 -3.50 2.20 -33.96
N ALA A 174 -2.93 1.34 -34.82
CA ALA A 174 -1.59 1.52 -35.36
C ALA A 174 -1.42 2.94 -35.96
N PRO A 175 -0.28 3.60 -35.76
CA PRO A 175 0.98 3.04 -35.22
C PRO A 175 1.07 3.01 -33.69
N ARG A 176 0.04 3.44 -32.95
CA ARG A 176 0.09 3.48 -31.48
C ARG A 176 -0.42 2.19 -30.85
N ASP A 177 0.30 1.76 -29.81
CA ASP A 177 -0.12 0.70 -28.91
C ASP A 177 -1.14 1.22 -27.86
N VAL A 178 -1.59 0.37 -26.94
CA VAL A 178 -2.54 0.75 -25.88
C VAL A 178 -1.99 0.39 -24.51
N SER A 179 -1.91 1.37 -23.62
CA SER A 179 -1.69 1.17 -22.20
C SER A 179 -2.94 1.55 -21.42
N VAL A 180 -3.22 0.78 -20.36
CA VAL A 180 -4.27 1.11 -19.39
C VAL A 180 -3.65 1.28 -18.03
N THR A 181 -4.12 2.24 -17.24
CA THR A 181 -3.50 2.57 -15.96
C THR A 181 -4.48 3.13 -14.94
N ALA A 182 -4.20 2.93 -13.65
CA ALA A 182 -5.00 3.43 -12.53
C ALA A 182 -4.12 3.62 -11.28
N PRO A 183 -4.61 4.32 -10.23
CA PRO A 183 -3.96 4.31 -8.94
C PRO A 183 -3.85 2.89 -8.40
N GLY A 184 -2.68 2.54 -7.88
CA GLY A 184 -2.43 1.21 -7.35
C GLY A 184 -2.90 1.05 -5.91
N SER A 185 -3.17 -0.20 -5.52
CA SER A 185 -3.53 -0.57 -4.15
C SER A 185 -2.32 -0.82 -3.25
N SER A 186 -1.22 -1.33 -3.82
CA SER A 186 0.05 -1.63 -3.14
C SER A 186 1.25 -0.90 -3.75
N HIS A 187 1.05 -0.24 -4.89
CA HIS A 187 2.02 0.53 -5.66
C HIS A 187 1.41 1.90 -5.94
N ASP A 188 2.21 2.89 -6.32
CA ASP A 188 1.69 4.22 -6.63
C ASP A 188 0.73 4.19 -7.82
N PHE A 189 1.04 3.38 -8.84
CA PHE A 189 0.12 3.10 -9.95
C PHE A 189 0.27 1.67 -10.47
N VAL A 190 -0.77 1.22 -11.17
CA VAL A 190 -0.76 -0.03 -11.94
C VAL A 190 -0.95 0.24 -13.40
N SER A 191 -0.47 -0.66 -14.25
CA SER A 191 -0.71 -0.62 -15.69
C SER A 191 -0.82 -1.99 -16.34
N ARG A 192 -1.34 -2.02 -17.57
CA ARG A 192 -1.16 -3.10 -18.54
C ARG A 192 -0.78 -2.48 -19.89
N TYR A 193 -0.14 -3.27 -20.76
CA TYR A 193 0.37 -2.79 -22.05
C TYR A 193 0.09 -3.80 -23.15
N PHE A 194 -0.67 -3.36 -24.16
CA PHE A 194 -1.13 -4.17 -25.29
C PHE A 194 -0.52 -3.64 -26.59
N TRP A 195 0.08 -4.53 -27.38
CA TRP A 195 0.88 -4.18 -28.56
C TRP A 195 0.63 -5.09 -29.77
N PRO A 196 -0.64 -5.37 -30.12
CA PRO A 196 -1.00 -6.36 -31.16
C PRO A 196 -0.45 -6.03 -32.55
N ALA A 197 -0.25 -4.75 -32.88
CA ALA A 197 0.28 -4.34 -34.17
C ALA A 197 1.75 -4.77 -34.40
N ASN A 198 2.46 -5.10 -33.32
CA ASN A 198 3.87 -5.45 -33.33
C ASN A 198 4.13 -6.95 -33.11
N GLY A 199 3.08 -7.77 -33.13
CA GLY A 199 3.17 -9.24 -33.09
C GLY A 199 2.98 -9.89 -31.73
N GLY A 200 2.78 -9.12 -30.66
CA GLY A 200 2.49 -9.63 -29.31
C GLY A 200 1.12 -9.20 -28.79
N THR A 201 0.55 -9.94 -27.83
CA THR A 201 -0.77 -9.62 -27.26
C THR A 201 -0.66 -8.59 -26.13
N GLU A 202 -0.04 -9.00 -25.02
CA GLU A 202 0.22 -8.20 -23.83
C GLU A 202 1.67 -8.40 -23.40
N ASP A 203 2.41 -7.31 -23.21
CA ASP A 203 3.78 -7.38 -22.73
C ASP A 203 3.80 -7.61 -21.20
N PRO A 204 4.60 -8.56 -20.67
CA PRO A 204 4.73 -8.78 -19.24
C PRO A 204 5.07 -7.52 -18.44
N VAL A 205 6.13 -6.79 -18.83
CA VAL A 205 6.59 -5.55 -18.19
C VAL A 205 7.34 -4.67 -19.20
N THR A 206 6.82 -3.48 -19.48
CA THR A 206 7.33 -2.63 -20.56
C THR A 206 8.07 -1.41 -19.99
N GLY A 207 9.40 -1.35 -20.17
CA GLY A 207 10.19 -0.23 -19.64
C GLY A 207 9.88 1.12 -20.30
N SER A 208 9.69 1.13 -21.62
CA SER A 208 9.48 2.35 -22.43
C SER A 208 8.17 3.06 -22.10
N ILE A 209 7.06 2.34 -21.94
CA ILE A 209 5.78 2.97 -21.59
C ILE A 209 5.83 3.63 -20.21
N HIS A 210 6.67 3.13 -19.29
CA HIS A 210 6.84 3.75 -17.98
C HIS A 210 7.58 5.10 -18.06
N ALA A 211 8.27 5.42 -19.16
CA ALA A 211 8.77 6.77 -19.41
C ALA A 211 7.64 7.78 -19.72
N ALA A 212 6.46 7.29 -20.09
CA ALA A 212 5.23 8.08 -20.23
C ALA A 212 4.37 8.06 -18.95
N LEU A 213 4.25 6.89 -18.31
CA LEU A 213 3.42 6.74 -17.11
C LEU A 213 4.03 7.41 -15.87
N ALA A 214 5.35 7.35 -15.70
CA ALA A 214 6.02 7.96 -14.55
C ALA A 214 5.78 9.48 -14.44
N PRO A 215 6.01 10.31 -15.47
CA PRO A 215 5.71 11.74 -15.38
C PRO A 215 4.20 12.03 -15.20
N LEU A 216 3.33 11.24 -15.84
CA LEU A 216 1.87 11.35 -15.68
C LEU A 216 1.46 11.17 -14.20
N TRP A 217 1.90 10.09 -13.57
CA TRP A 217 1.56 9.77 -12.18
C TRP A 217 2.33 10.59 -11.15
N ALA A 218 3.55 11.02 -11.46
CA ALA A 218 4.36 11.88 -10.59
C ALA A 218 3.65 13.20 -10.34
N GLN A 219 3.09 13.76 -11.41
CA GLN A 219 2.29 14.96 -11.31
C GLN A 219 0.96 14.73 -10.59
N ALA A 220 0.23 13.68 -10.96
CA ALA A 220 -1.06 13.37 -10.34
C ALA A 220 -0.97 13.11 -8.82
N LEU A 221 0.12 12.47 -8.37
CA LEU A 221 0.34 12.10 -6.96
C LEU A 221 1.21 13.10 -6.20
N ALA A 222 1.73 14.14 -6.86
CA ALA A 222 2.71 15.07 -6.33
C ALA A 222 3.94 14.37 -5.70
N LYS A 223 4.48 13.36 -6.40
CA LYS A 223 5.63 12.55 -5.98
C LYS A 223 6.76 12.62 -7.01
N THR A 224 8.00 12.55 -6.53
CA THR A 224 9.21 12.46 -7.38
C THR A 224 9.79 11.05 -7.47
N GLN A 225 9.38 10.15 -6.57
CA GLN A 225 9.69 8.73 -6.60
C GLN A 225 8.39 7.93 -6.57
N LEU A 226 8.27 7.02 -7.54
CA LEU A 226 7.08 6.20 -7.72
C LEU A 226 7.43 4.72 -7.80
N THR A 227 6.53 3.89 -7.32
CA THR A 227 6.51 2.43 -7.46
C THR A 227 5.40 2.04 -8.42
N ALA A 228 5.69 1.13 -9.36
CA ALA A 228 4.75 0.73 -10.39
C ALA A 228 4.63 -0.79 -10.51
N LEU A 229 3.44 -1.25 -10.85
CA LEU A 229 3.15 -2.67 -11.14
C LEU A 229 2.52 -2.79 -12.53
N GLN A 230 3.14 -3.56 -13.42
CA GLN A 230 2.48 -3.98 -14.66
C GLN A 230 1.74 -5.31 -14.39
N ALA A 231 0.42 -5.24 -14.35
CA ALA A 231 -0.49 -6.30 -13.91
C ALA A 231 -0.89 -7.25 -15.05
N SER A 232 0.08 -7.66 -15.86
CA SER A 232 -0.10 -8.69 -16.89
C SER A 232 -0.23 -10.10 -16.27
N ALA A 233 -0.57 -11.10 -17.08
CA ALA A 233 -0.72 -12.49 -16.63
C ALA A 233 0.56 -13.05 -15.96
N ARG A 234 1.73 -12.78 -16.56
CA ARG A 234 3.03 -13.07 -15.93
C ARG A 234 3.26 -12.11 -14.77
N GLY A 235 3.06 -10.81 -14.99
CA GLY A 235 3.15 -9.74 -14.00
C GLY A 235 4.60 -9.46 -13.56
N GLY A 236 4.90 -8.21 -13.24
CA GLY A 236 6.21 -7.83 -12.68
C GLY A 236 6.23 -6.44 -12.07
N THR A 237 7.12 -6.24 -11.10
CA THR A 237 7.16 -5.03 -10.27
C THR A 237 8.33 -4.14 -10.67
N ARG A 238 8.06 -2.90 -11.06
CA ARG A 238 9.10 -1.89 -11.24
C ARG A 238 9.25 -1.10 -9.95
N ARG A 239 10.36 -1.32 -9.24
CA ARG A 239 10.51 -0.85 -7.86
C ARG A 239 10.82 0.63 -7.67
N ARG A 240 11.17 1.40 -8.71
CA ARG A 240 11.34 2.86 -8.61
C ARG A 240 11.36 3.50 -10.00
N ALA A 241 10.48 4.46 -10.27
CA ALA A 241 10.63 5.44 -11.34
C ALA A 241 10.90 6.80 -10.68
N TRP A 242 12.05 7.40 -11.01
CA TRP A 242 12.40 8.74 -10.57
C TRP A 242 11.99 9.76 -11.64
N VAL A 243 11.25 10.78 -11.22
CA VAL A 243 10.94 11.93 -12.05
C VAL A 243 11.63 13.14 -11.41
N PRO A 244 12.58 13.79 -12.09
CA PRO A 244 13.20 15.00 -11.56
C PRO A 244 12.11 16.01 -11.18
N GLY A 245 12.14 16.48 -9.93
CA GLY A 245 11.33 17.61 -9.53
C GLY A 245 11.74 18.86 -10.32
N ARG A 246 10.86 19.87 -10.40
CA ARG A 246 11.20 21.20 -10.91
C ARG A 246 12.28 21.85 -10.02
N SER A 247 13.55 21.47 -10.16
CA SER A 247 14.66 22.39 -9.98
C SER A 247 15.03 22.89 -11.36
N ALA A 248 15.00 24.22 -11.53
CA ALA A 248 15.30 24.88 -12.79
C ALA A 248 16.55 24.26 -13.44
N PRO A 249 16.52 23.95 -14.75
CA PRO A 249 17.75 23.59 -15.44
C PRO A 249 18.75 24.73 -15.26
N ARG A 250 19.98 24.41 -14.85
CA ARG A 250 21.11 25.30 -15.16
C ARG A 250 21.08 25.54 -16.67
N PRO A 251 21.24 26.79 -17.14
CA PRO A 251 20.96 27.13 -18.52
C PRO A 251 21.99 26.48 -19.43
N CYS A 252 21.62 25.37 -20.06
CA CYS A 252 22.24 24.92 -21.29
C CYS A 252 21.40 25.49 -22.44
N ALA A 253 22.05 26.29 -23.27
CA ALA A 253 21.41 27.10 -24.29
C ALA A 253 20.71 26.26 -25.36
N ARG A 254 19.53 26.73 -25.78
CA ARG A 254 18.77 26.38 -26.99
C ARG A 254 18.15 24.97 -27.06
N GLN A 255 17.01 24.80 -26.39
CA GLN A 255 15.82 24.19 -27.01
C GLN A 255 14.56 24.90 -26.49
N ARG A 256 13.95 25.75 -27.33
CA ARG A 256 12.62 26.32 -27.09
C ARG A 256 11.59 25.30 -27.57
N GLY A 257 11.09 24.48 -26.66
CA GLY A 257 9.86 23.71 -26.81
C GLY A 257 9.13 23.79 -25.49
N ALA A 258 8.10 24.63 -25.41
CA ALA A 258 7.26 24.74 -24.22
C ALA A 258 6.55 23.40 -23.98
N VAL A 259 6.80 22.76 -22.85
CA VAL A 259 5.96 21.67 -22.36
C VAL A 259 4.58 22.27 -22.04
N PRO A 260 3.46 21.78 -22.60
CA PRO A 260 2.15 22.36 -22.33
C PRO A 260 1.84 22.32 -20.83
N ALA A 261 1.43 23.47 -20.29
CA ALA A 261 0.79 23.53 -18.98
C ALA A 261 -0.50 22.69 -19.02
N TRP A 262 -0.78 21.98 -17.92
CA TRP A 262 -1.90 21.06 -17.84
C TRP A 262 -3.24 21.77 -17.89
N ASP A 263 -4.25 21.10 -18.44
CA ASP A 263 -5.65 21.46 -18.19
C ASP A 263 -5.99 21.12 -16.73
N ASP A 264 -6.30 22.14 -15.93
CA ASP A 264 -6.63 22.05 -14.51
C ASP A 264 -7.75 21.05 -14.22
N ARG A 265 -8.63 20.78 -15.19
CA ARG A 265 -9.75 19.82 -15.06
C ARG A 265 -9.28 18.39 -14.85
N VAL A 266 -8.14 18.00 -15.42
CA VAL A 266 -7.69 16.59 -15.39
C VAL A 266 -6.74 16.32 -14.22
N VAL A 267 -5.91 17.31 -13.84
CA VAL A 267 -5.25 17.28 -12.53
C VAL A 267 -6.31 17.18 -11.44
N SER A 268 -7.42 17.94 -11.56
CA SER A 268 -8.56 17.86 -10.66
C SER A 268 -9.25 16.50 -10.69
N ALA A 269 -9.51 15.89 -11.86
CA ALA A 269 -10.18 14.60 -11.95
C ALA A 269 -9.34 13.45 -11.35
N VAL A 270 -8.04 13.37 -11.65
CA VAL A 270 -7.17 12.31 -11.11
C VAL A 270 -6.88 12.55 -9.62
N ALA A 271 -6.67 13.81 -9.21
CA ALA A 271 -6.59 14.15 -7.80
C ALA A 271 -7.92 13.87 -7.07
N ALA A 272 -9.08 14.05 -7.72
CA ALA A 272 -10.39 13.74 -7.15
C ALA A 272 -10.62 12.23 -7.01
N VAL A 273 -10.08 11.40 -7.91
CA VAL A 273 -10.11 9.93 -7.78
C VAL A 273 -9.21 9.48 -6.63
N ALA A 274 -7.96 9.95 -6.57
CA ALA A 274 -7.05 9.62 -5.48
C ALA A 274 -7.56 10.16 -4.12
N ALA A 275 -8.02 11.41 -4.08
CA ALA A 275 -8.65 12.00 -2.91
C ALA A 275 -9.97 11.30 -2.56
N GLY A 276 -10.72 10.80 -3.54
CA GLY A 276 -11.93 10.02 -3.35
C GLY A 276 -11.65 8.67 -2.68
N ALA A 277 -10.59 7.98 -3.08
CA ALA A 277 -10.15 6.74 -2.45
C ALA A 277 -9.67 6.97 -1.01
N THR A 278 -8.85 8.01 -0.78
CA THR A 278 -8.40 8.38 0.58
C THR A 278 -9.57 8.84 1.45
N ARG A 279 -10.49 9.66 0.93
CA ARG A 279 -11.69 10.11 1.65
C ARG A 279 -12.60 8.93 2.01
N ARG A 280 -12.78 7.96 1.11
CA ARG A 280 -13.53 6.73 1.40
C ARG A 280 -12.87 5.93 2.52
N ALA A 281 -11.54 5.78 2.48
CA ALA A 281 -10.80 5.10 3.54
C ALA A 281 -10.91 5.82 4.90
N LEU A 282 -10.86 7.15 4.92
CA LEU A 282 -11.09 7.94 6.13
C LEU A 282 -12.48 7.70 6.72
N TRP A 283 -13.53 7.72 5.89
CA TRP A 283 -14.90 7.44 6.35
C TRP A 283 -15.07 6.01 6.85
N GLN A 284 -14.47 5.03 6.17
CA GLN A 284 -14.49 3.64 6.61
C GLN A 284 -13.82 3.48 7.97
N LEU A 285 -12.67 4.12 8.17
CA LEU A 285 -11.96 4.08 9.43
C LEU A 285 -12.75 4.79 10.54
N LEU A 286 -13.27 6.00 10.29
CA LEU A 286 -14.14 6.71 11.23
C LEU A 286 -15.34 5.87 11.67
N LEU A 287 -16.03 5.24 10.71
CA LEU A 287 -17.15 4.34 11.00
C LEU A 287 -16.70 3.13 11.85
N ALA A 288 -15.53 2.56 11.54
CA ALA A 288 -14.98 1.46 12.32
C ALA A 288 -14.64 1.88 13.76
N GLU A 289 -14.10 3.08 13.97
CA GLU A 289 -13.80 3.63 15.30
C GLU A 289 -15.07 3.97 16.10
N VAL A 290 -16.13 4.42 15.44
CA VAL A 290 -17.44 4.62 16.09
C VAL A 290 -18.04 3.28 16.53
N LEU A 291 -18.04 2.29 15.64
CA LEU A 291 -18.57 0.96 15.96
C LEU A 291 -17.72 0.23 17.00
N ILE A 292 -16.39 0.37 16.99
CA ILE A 292 -15.56 -0.26 18.02
C ILE A 292 -15.78 0.41 19.39
N GLY A 293 -16.16 1.69 19.43
CA GLY A 293 -16.52 2.42 20.65
C GLY A 293 -17.64 1.77 21.47
N SER A 294 -18.56 1.03 20.83
CA SER A 294 -19.61 0.30 21.54
C SER A 294 -19.17 -1.01 22.17
N VAL A 295 -17.92 -1.45 21.98
CA VAL A 295 -17.49 -2.80 22.40
C VAL A 295 -17.65 -3.03 23.90
N GLY A 296 -17.38 -2.00 24.71
CA GLY A 296 -17.48 -2.09 26.18
C GLY A 296 -18.92 -2.35 26.66
N VAL A 297 -19.91 -1.75 25.98
CA VAL A 297 -21.34 -1.95 26.27
C VAL A 297 -21.74 -3.40 25.98
N PHE A 298 -21.38 -3.91 24.81
CA PHE A 298 -21.71 -5.29 24.43
C PHE A 298 -21.07 -6.32 25.37
N VAL A 299 -19.85 -6.06 25.84
CA VAL A 299 -19.20 -6.92 26.82
C VAL A 299 -19.92 -6.86 28.17
N HIS A 300 -20.23 -5.65 28.65
CA HIS A 300 -20.91 -5.46 29.93
C HIS A 300 -22.30 -6.11 29.96
N GLU A 301 -23.12 -5.84 28.94
CA GLU A 301 -24.48 -6.37 28.81
C GLU A 301 -24.53 -7.88 28.53
N SER A 302 -23.44 -8.47 28.02
CA SER A 302 -23.37 -9.93 27.85
C SER A 302 -23.30 -10.68 29.18
N GLY A 303 -22.85 -10.03 30.27
CA GLY A 303 -22.66 -10.64 31.59
C GLY A 303 -21.66 -11.81 31.63
N GLN A 304 -20.87 -12.00 30.58
CA GLN A 304 -19.91 -13.10 30.49
C GLN A 304 -18.53 -12.71 31.01
N ASP A 305 -17.77 -13.70 31.46
CA ASP A 305 -16.37 -13.49 31.78
C ASP A 305 -15.55 -13.12 30.51
N PRO A 306 -14.40 -12.45 30.67
CA PRO A 306 -13.58 -11.99 29.55
C PRO A 306 -13.23 -13.07 28.52
N VAL A 307 -12.94 -14.29 28.96
CA VAL A 307 -12.49 -15.36 28.05
C VAL A 307 -13.68 -15.88 27.24
N THR A 308 -14.81 -16.12 27.90
CA THR A 308 -16.05 -16.55 27.24
C THR A 308 -16.57 -15.49 26.27
N ALA A 309 -16.53 -14.20 26.64
CA ALA A 309 -16.90 -13.12 25.74
C ALA A 309 -16.03 -13.07 24.48
N VAL A 310 -14.70 -13.23 24.61
CA VAL A 310 -13.78 -13.25 23.45
C VAL A 310 -13.98 -14.52 22.61
N PHE A 311 -14.23 -15.67 23.22
CA PHE A 311 -14.53 -16.90 22.48
C PHE A 311 -15.74 -16.74 21.55
N TYR A 312 -16.89 -16.30 22.07
CA TYR A 312 -18.09 -16.12 21.26
C TYR A 312 -17.96 -14.96 20.25
N ARG A 313 -17.23 -13.90 20.61
CA ARG A 313 -16.82 -12.84 19.68
C ARG A 313 -16.07 -13.42 18.47
N CYS A 314 -15.14 -14.34 18.71
CA CYS A 314 -14.37 -14.98 17.64
C CYS A 314 -15.25 -15.95 16.83
N LEU A 315 -16.05 -16.78 17.49
CA LEU A 315 -16.88 -17.78 16.85
C LEU A 315 -17.92 -17.15 15.91
N PHE A 316 -18.72 -16.20 16.40
CA PHE A 316 -19.74 -15.55 15.57
C PHE A 316 -19.11 -14.71 14.46
N GLY A 317 -17.98 -14.04 14.72
CA GLY A 317 -17.21 -13.35 13.68
C GLY A 317 -16.71 -14.31 12.60
N ALA A 318 -16.15 -15.47 12.99
CA ALA A 318 -15.62 -16.47 12.07
C ALA A 318 -16.72 -17.06 11.18
N LEU A 319 -17.88 -17.41 11.77
CA LEU A 319 -19.03 -17.93 11.04
C LEU A 319 -19.54 -16.93 10.00
N PHE A 320 -19.81 -15.68 10.43
CA PHE A 320 -20.26 -14.61 9.57
C PHE A 320 -19.30 -14.35 8.40
N LEU A 321 -18.00 -14.17 8.70
CA LEU A 321 -17.00 -13.88 7.68
C LEU A 321 -16.74 -15.06 6.74
N THR A 322 -16.88 -16.31 7.21
CA THR A 322 -16.78 -17.49 6.36
C THR A 322 -17.90 -17.50 5.33
N VAL A 323 -19.13 -17.23 5.74
CA VAL A 323 -20.28 -17.12 4.82
C VAL A 323 -20.06 -16.00 3.81
N CYS A 324 -19.72 -14.80 4.26
CA CYS A 324 -19.44 -13.66 3.37
C CYS A 324 -18.27 -13.95 2.40
N GLY A 325 -17.22 -14.60 2.88
CA GLY A 325 -16.03 -14.93 2.09
C GLY A 325 -16.25 -16.02 1.05
N LEU A 326 -17.12 -16.99 1.33
CA LEU A 326 -17.53 -18.02 0.37
C LEU A 326 -18.42 -17.42 -0.73
N LEU A 327 -19.42 -16.62 -0.35
CA LEU A 327 -20.30 -15.94 -1.31
C LEU A 327 -19.54 -14.94 -2.19
N GLY A 328 -18.57 -14.21 -1.62
CA GLY A 328 -17.74 -13.25 -2.35
C GLY A 328 -16.55 -13.86 -3.10
N GLY A 329 -16.32 -15.17 -2.99
CA GLY A 329 -15.17 -15.86 -3.62
C GLY A 329 -13.79 -15.49 -3.06
N GLN A 330 -13.72 -14.70 -1.99
CA GLN A 330 -12.48 -14.12 -1.44
C GLN A 330 -11.64 -15.13 -0.63
N LEU A 331 -12.22 -16.29 -0.28
CA LEU A 331 -11.54 -17.39 0.41
C LEU A 331 -10.95 -18.44 -0.55
N ARG A 332 -11.21 -18.33 -1.87
CA ARG A 332 -10.72 -19.29 -2.86
C ARG A 332 -9.19 -19.25 -2.95
N GLY A 333 -8.56 -20.42 -2.88
CA GLY A 333 -7.10 -20.55 -3.00
C GLY A 333 -6.30 -20.16 -1.75
N LEU A 334 -6.95 -19.79 -0.65
CA LEU A 334 -6.28 -19.39 0.60
C LEU A 334 -5.28 -20.44 1.10
N TRP A 335 -5.62 -21.72 0.99
CA TRP A 335 -4.76 -22.85 1.38
C TRP A 335 -3.43 -22.94 0.59
N ARG A 336 -3.33 -22.32 -0.58
CA ARG A 336 -2.09 -22.28 -1.38
C ARG A 336 -1.14 -21.17 -0.91
N GLU A 337 -1.63 -20.16 -0.19
CA GLU A 337 -0.86 -19.00 0.26
C GLU A 337 -0.30 -19.19 1.67
N ARG A 338 0.66 -20.12 1.81
CA ARG A 338 1.21 -20.53 3.11
C ARG A 338 1.80 -19.39 3.95
N THR A 339 2.43 -18.41 3.31
CA THR A 339 3.01 -17.24 4.00
C THR A 339 1.93 -16.35 4.60
N LEU A 340 0.87 -16.06 3.83
CA LEU A 340 -0.27 -15.28 4.30
C LEU A 340 -0.97 -15.99 5.45
N LEU A 341 -1.22 -17.29 5.33
CA LEU A 341 -1.82 -18.09 6.40
C LEU A 341 -1.00 -18.06 7.68
N ARG A 342 0.32 -18.30 7.59
CA ARG A 342 1.21 -18.25 8.75
C ARG A 342 1.16 -16.88 9.44
N ASP A 343 1.33 -15.81 8.67
CA ASP A 343 1.41 -14.47 9.23
C ASP A 343 0.04 -14.02 9.80
N ALA A 344 -1.07 -14.45 9.17
CA ALA A 344 -2.43 -14.23 9.70
C ALA A 344 -2.68 -15.01 11.00
N VAL A 345 -2.17 -16.23 11.12
CA VAL A 345 -2.26 -17.04 12.36
C VAL A 345 -1.49 -16.36 13.50
N VAL A 346 -0.23 -15.98 13.27
CA VAL A 346 0.57 -15.29 14.29
C VAL A 346 -0.10 -13.97 14.70
N SER A 347 -0.61 -13.21 13.73
CA SER A 347 -1.33 -11.97 14.04
C SER A 347 -2.64 -12.23 14.79
N GLY A 348 -3.32 -13.34 14.49
CA GLY A 348 -4.53 -13.78 15.18
C GLY A 348 -4.28 -14.11 16.64
N VAL A 349 -3.20 -14.83 16.95
CA VAL A 349 -2.81 -15.11 18.34
C VAL A 349 -2.58 -13.81 19.11
N LEU A 350 -1.79 -12.89 18.55
CA LEU A 350 -1.55 -11.58 19.18
C LEU A 350 -2.84 -10.79 19.39
N LEU A 351 -3.73 -10.81 18.40
CA LEU A 351 -5.01 -10.11 18.45
C LEU A 351 -5.95 -10.67 19.52
N VAL A 352 -6.03 -12.00 19.66
CA VAL A 352 -6.88 -12.68 20.63
C VAL A 352 -6.36 -12.47 22.05
N LEU A 353 -5.04 -12.58 22.25
CA LEU A 353 -4.41 -12.26 23.53
C LEU A 353 -4.64 -10.79 23.92
N ASN A 354 -4.57 -9.87 22.94
CA ASN A 354 -4.94 -8.48 23.14
C ASN A 354 -6.39 -8.33 23.64
N TRP A 355 -7.37 -8.99 23.01
CA TRP A 355 -8.77 -8.87 23.43
C TRP A 355 -9.01 -9.44 24.84
N VAL A 356 -8.44 -10.61 25.14
CA VAL A 356 -8.56 -11.23 26.47
C VAL A 356 -7.94 -10.31 27.53
N ALA A 357 -6.73 -9.78 27.28
CA ALA A 357 -6.06 -8.88 28.21
C ALA A 357 -6.85 -7.57 28.41
N LEU A 358 -7.43 -7.01 27.34
CA LEU A 358 -8.25 -5.81 27.41
C LEU A 358 -9.50 -6.02 28.26
N PHE A 359 -10.28 -7.08 27.99
CA PHE A 359 -11.52 -7.35 28.75
C PHE A 359 -11.22 -7.77 30.19
N ALA A 360 -10.14 -8.54 30.41
CA ALA A 360 -9.67 -8.89 31.75
C ALA A 360 -9.21 -7.66 32.54
N GLY A 361 -8.66 -6.66 31.85
CA GLY A 361 -8.29 -5.37 32.40
C GLY A 361 -9.48 -4.49 32.74
N MET A 362 -10.46 -4.41 31.84
CA MET A 362 -11.73 -3.69 32.06
C MET A 362 -12.49 -4.26 33.27
N ALA A 363 -12.55 -5.59 33.40
CA ALA A 363 -13.23 -6.26 34.51
C ALA A 363 -12.57 -6.03 35.88
N ARG A 364 -11.27 -5.67 35.92
CA ARG A 364 -10.49 -5.49 37.16
C ARG A 364 -10.26 -4.04 37.55
N SER A 365 -10.32 -3.11 36.61
CA SER A 365 -10.02 -1.68 36.85
C SER A 365 -11.28 -0.83 36.68
N SER A 366 -11.62 -0.50 35.43
CA SER A 366 -12.90 0.02 34.98
C SER A 366 -12.85 0.16 33.46
N ILE A 367 -13.99 0.32 32.80
CA ILE A 367 -14.07 0.57 31.35
C ILE A 367 -13.28 1.84 30.98
N GLY A 368 -13.40 2.92 31.77
CA GLY A 368 -12.75 4.21 31.50
C GLY A 368 -11.22 4.16 31.65
N VAL A 369 -10.72 3.61 32.76
CA VAL A 369 -9.27 3.50 33.02
C VAL A 369 -8.61 2.55 32.02
N ALA A 370 -9.24 1.39 31.77
CA ALA A 370 -8.74 0.44 30.78
C ALA A 370 -8.70 1.04 29.38
N THR A 371 -9.73 1.79 29.00
CA THR A 371 -9.77 2.54 27.73
C THR A 371 -8.61 3.52 27.66
N MET A 372 -8.36 4.34 28.68
CA MET A 372 -7.26 5.29 28.67
C MET A 372 -5.89 4.62 28.49
N VAL A 373 -5.60 3.59 29.28
CA VAL A 373 -4.32 2.88 29.22
C VAL A 373 -4.18 2.17 27.87
N TYR A 374 -5.27 1.60 27.33
CA TYR A 374 -5.26 0.96 26.02
C TYR A 374 -4.85 1.93 24.90
N HIS A 375 -5.24 3.20 25.00
CA HIS A 375 -4.93 4.25 24.02
C HIS A 375 -3.47 4.73 24.06
N LEU A 376 -2.58 4.01 24.75
CA LEU A 376 -1.15 4.06 24.50
C LEU A 376 -0.76 3.33 23.21
N PHE A 377 -1.60 2.42 22.69
CA PHE A 377 -1.30 1.63 21.49
C PHE A 377 -0.98 2.47 20.23
N PRO A 378 -1.59 3.65 19.97
CA PRO A 378 -1.26 4.46 18.81
C PRO A 378 0.21 4.91 18.82
N PHE A 379 0.77 5.19 20.00
CA PHE A 379 2.19 5.53 20.14
C PHE A 379 3.10 4.33 19.91
N VAL A 380 2.72 3.16 20.43
CA VAL A 380 3.42 1.89 20.15
C VAL A 380 3.45 1.65 18.63
N MET A 381 2.32 1.85 17.97
CA MET A 381 2.20 1.70 16.51
C MET A 381 3.08 2.70 15.76
N LEU A 382 3.11 3.99 16.17
CA LEU A 382 3.98 5.01 15.57
C LEU A 382 5.47 4.67 15.72
N ILE A 383 5.90 4.23 16.91
CA ILE A 383 7.29 3.82 17.19
C ILE A 383 7.66 2.60 16.34
N LEU A 384 6.81 1.58 16.35
CA LEU A 384 7.07 0.34 15.62
C LEU A 384 7.06 0.56 14.10
N ALA A 385 6.22 1.45 13.59
CA ALA A 385 6.24 1.86 12.19
C ALA A 385 7.53 2.61 11.82
N ALA A 386 8.02 3.50 12.68
CA ALA A 386 9.29 4.18 12.46
C ALA A 386 10.48 3.20 12.44
N LEU A 387 10.49 2.22 13.35
CA LEU A 387 11.56 1.22 13.45
C LEU A 387 11.52 0.16 12.34
N LEU A 388 10.34 -0.38 12.03
CA LEU A 388 10.20 -1.52 11.13
C LEU A 388 9.85 -1.14 9.68
N GLN A 389 9.29 0.04 9.44
CA GLN A 389 8.82 0.49 8.12
C GLN A 389 9.53 1.76 7.63
N GLY A 390 10.31 2.44 8.47
CA GLY A 390 10.94 3.71 8.15
C GLY A 390 9.95 4.87 7.99
N GLU A 391 8.66 4.69 8.33
CA GLU A 391 7.65 5.75 8.32
C GLU A 391 7.92 6.72 9.49
N ARG A 392 8.49 7.89 9.20
CA ARG A 392 8.75 8.92 10.22
C ARG A 392 7.58 9.89 10.36
N THR A 393 7.09 10.04 11.58
CA THR A 393 6.04 11.01 11.94
C THR A 393 6.61 12.42 12.04
N ARG A 394 5.88 13.42 11.53
CA ARG A 394 6.29 14.82 11.66
C ARG A 394 6.20 15.25 13.12
N ARG A 395 7.13 16.11 13.56
CA ARG A 395 7.15 16.63 14.94
C ARG A 395 5.85 17.37 15.32
N SER A 396 5.22 18.06 14.36
CA SER A 396 3.91 18.70 14.55
C SER A 396 2.83 17.68 14.88
N ASP A 397 2.78 16.59 14.11
CA ASP A 397 1.75 15.57 14.19
C ASP A 397 1.90 14.79 15.51
N LEU A 398 3.15 14.55 15.94
CA LEU A 398 3.45 13.99 17.26
C LEU A 398 2.94 14.91 18.39
N GLY A 399 3.15 16.22 18.30
CA GLY A 399 2.66 17.18 19.30
C GLY A 399 1.13 17.19 19.42
N TRP A 400 0.40 17.16 18.29
CA TRP A 400 -1.05 17.07 18.29
C TRP A 400 -1.58 15.70 18.77
N THR A 401 -0.86 14.62 18.47
CA THR A 401 -1.18 13.27 18.98
C THR A 401 -1.01 13.19 20.49
N LEU A 402 0.05 13.79 21.05
CA LEU A 402 0.24 13.92 22.50
C LEU A 402 -0.86 14.74 23.17
N LEU A 403 -1.32 15.81 22.51
CA LEU A 403 -2.43 16.62 23.00
C LEU A 403 -3.75 15.81 23.05
N ALA A 404 -4.04 15.03 22.00
CA ALA A 404 -5.21 14.16 21.97
C ALA A 404 -5.15 13.10 23.08
N PHE A 405 -3.98 12.50 23.31
CA PHE A 405 -3.76 11.54 24.39
C PHE A 405 -3.95 12.16 25.79
N ALA A 406 -3.48 13.39 26.01
CA ALA A 406 -3.78 14.12 27.25
C ALA A 406 -5.29 14.29 27.44
N GLY A 407 -6.04 14.51 26.34
CA GLY A 407 -7.49 14.53 26.36
C GLY A 407 -8.12 13.19 26.79
N VAL A 408 -7.57 12.07 26.29
CA VAL A 408 -7.98 10.73 26.75
C VAL A 408 -7.70 10.54 28.24
N ALA A 409 -6.54 10.99 28.74
CA ALA A 409 -6.23 10.92 30.17
C ALA A 409 -7.22 11.72 31.03
N CYS A 410 -7.62 12.91 30.59
CA CYS A 410 -8.65 13.71 31.26
C CYS A 410 -10.04 13.04 31.23
N SER A 411 -10.34 12.21 30.22
CA SER A 411 -11.62 11.51 30.11
C SER A 411 -11.79 10.38 31.15
N ALA A 412 -10.68 9.83 31.66
CA ALA A 412 -10.65 8.65 32.52
C ALA A 412 -10.91 8.89 34.02
N ASP A 413 -11.32 10.12 34.39
CA ASP A 413 -11.45 10.59 35.78
C ASP A 413 -10.15 10.43 36.61
N PRO A 414 -9.25 11.43 36.56
CA PRO A 414 -7.95 11.40 37.27
C PRO A 414 -8.05 11.14 38.78
N ALA A 415 -9.18 11.45 39.42
CA ALA A 415 -9.35 11.27 40.85
C ALA A 415 -9.50 9.79 41.23
N ARG A 416 -10.16 8.97 40.40
CA ARG A 416 -10.30 7.52 40.62
C ARG A 416 -8.96 6.78 40.51
N LEU A 417 -8.03 7.27 39.70
CA LEU A 417 -6.69 6.67 39.53
C LEU A 417 -5.86 6.63 40.81
N TRP A 418 -6.08 7.58 41.74
CA TRP A 418 -5.23 7.73 42.92
C TRP A 418 -5.83 7.12 44.21
N HIS A 419 -7.16 6.98 44.27
CA HIS A 419 -7.86 6.59 45.50
C HIS A 419 -8.18 5.09 45.62
N THR A 420 -8.12 4.30 44.53
CA THR A 420 -8.52 2.87 44.51
C THR A 420 -7.41 1.92 44.00
N ALA A 421 -6.16 2.13 44.41
CA ALA A 421 -5.01 1.34 43.96
C ALA A 421 -4.83 0.03 44.76
N ASP A 422 -5.81 -0.87 44.71
CA ASP A 422 -5.64 -2.23 45.24
C ASP A 422 -4.88 -3.14 44.26
N ARG A 423 -4.47 -4.34 44.70
CA ARG A 423 -3.70 -5.28 43.86
C ARG A 423 -4.48 -5.71 42.61
N GLY A 424 -5.81 -5.85 42.70
CA GLY A 424 -6.67 -6.22 41.58
C GLY A 424 -6.69 -5.15 40.50
N TYR A 425 -6.85 -3.89 40.92
CA TYR A 425 -6.83 -2.72 40.05
C TYR A 425 -5.51 -2.54 39.32
N LEU A 426 -4.38 -2.67 40.02
CA LEU A 426 -3.03 -2.59 39.42
C LEU A 426 -2.79 -3.69 38.37
N LEU A 427 -3.25 -4.92 38.65
CA LEU A 427 -3.22 -6.01 37.68
C LEU A 427 -4.07 -5.69 36.45
N GLY A 428 -5.23 -5.04 36.64
CA GLY A 428 -6.07 -4.55 35.55
C GLY A 428 -5.32 -3.58 34.63
N ILE A 429 -4.63 -2.59 35.20
CA ILE A 429 -3.79 -1.64 34.45
C ILE A 429 -2.69 -2.39 33.67
N ALA A 430 -1.97 -3.30 34.32
CA ALA A 430 -0.89 -4.07 33.68
C ALA A 430 -1.40 -4.88 32.47
N LEU A 431 -2.56 -5.54 32.61
CA LEU A 431 -3.20 -6.27 31.51
C LEU A 431 -3.59 -5.34 30.34
N THR A 432 -4.11 -4.15 30.62
CA THR A 432 -4.48 -3.18 29.56
C THR A 432 -3.27 -2.61 28.84
N LEU A 433 -2.15 -2.43 29.53
CA LEU A 433 -0.89 -2.03 28.91
C LEU A 433 -0.34 -3.15 28.00
N LEU A 434 -0.40 -4.40 28.46
CA LEU A 434 -0.07 -5.56 27.63
C LEU A 434 -0.97 -5.62 26.39
N ALA A 435 -2.27 -5.38 26.54
CA ALA A 435 -3.21 -5.31 25.42
C ALA A 435 -2.81 -4.21 24.42
N ALA A 436 -2.43 -3.02 24.88
CA ALA A 436 -1.97 -1.93 24.01
C ALA A 436 -0.74 -2.32 23.18
N LEU A 437 0.24 -2.99 23.80
CA LEU A 437 1.46 -3.48 23.13
C LEU A 437 1.13 -4.53 22.07
N LEU A 438 0.31 -5.52 22.44
CA LEU A 438 -0.14 -6.59 21.55
C LEU A 438 -0.98 -6.05 20.39
N CYS A 439 -1.83 -5.04 20.64
CA CYS A 439 -2.60 -4.36 19.61
C CYS A 439 -1.69 -3.68 18.60
N GLY A 440 -0.76 -2.83 19.05
CA GLY A 440 0.18 -2.14 18.16
C GLY A 440 0.98 -3.10 17.27
N ALA A 441 1.47 -4.20 17.84
CA ALA A 441 2.19 -5.25 17.10
C ALA A 441 1.28 -5.99 16.10
N SER A 442 0.12 -6.45 16.54
CA SER A 442 -0.89 -7.13 15.71
C SER A 442 -1.34 -6.26 14.54
N LEU A 443 -1.67 -4.99 14.80
CA LEU A 443 -2.18 -4.07 13.79
C LEU A 443 -1.14 -3.76 12.72
N LEU A 444 0.12 -3.56 13.13
CA LEU A 444 1.21 -3.29 12.18
C LEU A 444 1.49 -4.49 11.27
N MET A 445 1.45 -5.70 11.84
CA MET A 445 1.63 -6.94 11.08
C MET A 445 0.43 -7.19 10.15
N SER A 446 -0.79 -7.03 10.67
CA SER A 446 -2.05 -7.12 9.94
C SER A 446 -2.13 -6.11 8.79
N ARG A 447 -1.60 -4.89 8.95
CA ARG A 447 -1.52 -3.89 7.88
C ARG A 447 -0.65 -4.35 6.71
N ARG A 448 0.41 -5.15 6.96
CA ARG A 448 1.24 -5.70 5.88
C ARG A 448 0.51 -6.80 5.10
N ILE A 449 -0.16 -7.71 5.80
CA ILE A 449 -0.83 -8.89 5.19
C ILE A 449 -2.24 -8.62 4.66
N GLY A 450 -3.01 -7.77 5.33
CA GLY A 450 -4.40 -7.44 4.99
C GLY A 450 -4.55 -6.54 3.77
N ARG A 451 -3.43 -6.09 3.17
CA ARG A 451 -3.40 -5.23 1.98
C ARG A 451 -4.10 -5.85 0.77
N GLU A 452 -3.94 -7.16 0.57
CA GLU A 452 -4.51 -7.85 -0.60
C GLU A 452 -5.86 -8.52 -0.31
N ARG A 453 -6.02 -9.13 0.87
CA ARG A 453 -7.23 -9.89 1.24
C ARG A 453 -7.67 -9.64 2.68
N PRO A 454 -8.28 -8.47 2.98
CA PRO A 454 -8.66 -8.10 4.35
C PRO A 454 -9.66 -9.10 4.95
N LEU A 455 -10.69 -9.51 4.21
CA LEU A 455 -11.69 -10.46 4.70
C LEU A 455 -11.04 -11.80 5.08
N ALA A 456 -10.19 -12.35 4.23
CA ALA A 456 -9.53 -13.64 4.48
C ALA A 456 -8.65 -13.61 5.73
N VAL A 457 -7.89 -12.53 5.94
CA VAL A 457 -7.06 -12.35 7.14
C VAL A 457 -7.92 -12.35 8.39
N VAL A 458 -9.00 -11.56 8.43
CA VAL A 458 -9.88 -11.48 9.61
C VAL A 458 -10.59 -12.82 9.86
N THR A 459 -11.01 -13.53 8.81
CA THR A 459 -11.61 -14.87 8.94
C THR A 459 -10.65 -15.83 9.63
N VAL A 460 -9.38 -15.87 9.20
CA VAL A 460 -8.35 -16.72 9.82
C VAL A 460 -8.13 -16.33 11.28
N GLN A 461 -8.00 -15.03 11.58
CA GLN A 461 -7.82 -14.54 12.94
C GLN A 461 -8.99 -14.91 13.87
N CYS A 462 -10.22 -14.84 13.39
CA CYS A 462 -11.41 -15.24 14.16
C CYS A 462 -11.45 -16.75 14.39
N TRP A 463 -11.07 -17.57 13.41
CA TRP A 463 -10.95 -19.02 13.62
C TRP A 463 -9.83 -19.38 14.60
N VAL A 464 -8.68 -18.71 14.52
CA VAL A 464 -7.58 -18.87 15.49
C VAL A 464 -8.07 -18.59 16.91
N GLY A 465 -8.81 -17.49 17.11
CA GLY A 465 -9.36 -17.16 18.43
C GLY A 465 -10.38 -18.16 18.93
N THR A 466 -11.25 -18.66 18.04
CA THR A 466 -12.22 -19.70 18.36
C THR A 466 -11.52 -20.97 18.84
N LEU A 467 -10.51 -21.44 18.09
CA LEU A 467 -9.77 -22.65 18.42
C LEU A 467 -8.92 -22.50 19.69
N LEU A 468 -8.31 -21.33 19.89
CA LEU A 468 -7.46 -21.04 21.04
C LEU A 468 -8.26 -21.04 22.36
N LEU A 469 -9.51 -20.55 22.32
CA LEU A 469 -10.32 -20.33 23.52
C LEU A 469 -11.43 -21.38 23.75
N ALA A 470 -11.67 -22.29 22.81
CA ALA A 470 -12.75 -23.28 22.89
C ALA A 470 -12.77 -24.10 24.19
N GLY A 471 -11.59 -24.47 24.73
CA GLY A 471 -11.48 -25.23 25.97
C GLY A 471 -11.56 -24.40 27.26
N PHE A 472 -11.60 -23.07 27.14
CA PHE A 472 -11.54 -22.15 28.29
C PHE A 472 -12.84 -21.35 28.48
N SER A 473 -13.83 -21.50 27.60
CA SER A 473 -15.13 -20.85 27.76
C SER A 473 -15.96 -21.51 28.86
N SER A 474 -16.58 -20.70 29.71
CA SER A 474 -17.47 -21.16 30.77
C SER A 474 -18.78 -21.74 30.19
N GLY A 475 -19.26 -22.82 30.80
CA GLY A 475 -20.59 -23.39 30.52
C GLY A 475 -21.75 -22.47 30.96
N SER A 476 -21.48 -21.44 31.76
CA SER A 476 -22.49 -20.48 32.23
C SER A 476 -23.18 -19.70 31.11
N ALA A 477 -22.57 -19.62 29.92
CA ALA A 477 -23.18 -18.98 28.76
C ALA A 477 -24.33 -19.79 28.14
N LEU A 478 -24.44 -21.09 28.43
CA LEU A 478 -25.35 -22.02 27.74
C LEU A 478 -26.83 -21.86 28.13
N HIS A 479 -27.14 -21.01 29.11
CA HIS A 479 -28.53 -20.70 29.43
C HIS A 479 -29.17 -19.84 28.32
N PRO A 480 -30.46 -20.03 27.99
CA PRO A 480 -31.18 -19.14 27.08
C PRO A 480 -31.32 -17.74 27.71
N GLY A 481 -31.13 -16.68 26.92
CA GLY A 481 -31.24 -15.31 27.40
C GLY A 481 -30.84 -14.26 26.37
N MET A 482 -31.05 -12.99 26.70
CA MET A 482 -30.72 -11.85 25.82
C MET A 482 -29.22 -11.63 25.65
N HIS A 483 -28.37 -12.23 26.51
CA HIS A 483 -26.91 -12.19 26.38
C HIS A 483 -26.42 -12.74 25.03
N TRP A 484 -27.14 -13.67 24.41
CA TRP A 484 -26.81 -14.19 23.09
C TRP A 484 -26.88 -13.12 21.98
N LEU A 485 -27.78 -12.15 22.08
CA LEU A 485 -27.85 -11.03 21.14
C LEU A 485 -26.61 -10.15 21.25
N TRP A 486 -26.17 -9.87 22.48
CA TRP A 486 -24.96 -9.12 22.75
C TRP A 486 -23.71 -9.88 22.29
N LEU A 487 -23.61 -11.19 22.54
CA LEU A 487 -22.49 -12.00 22.05
C LEU A 487 -22.46 -12.09 20.52
N ALA A 488 -23.61 -12.24 19.86
CA ALA A 488 -23.71 -12.25 18.41
C ALA A 488 -23.30 -10.90 17.81
N GLY A 489 -23.78 -9.78 18.37
CA GLY A 489 -23.37 -8.44 17.95
C GLY A 489 -21.89 -8.16 18.22
N LEU A 490 -21.32 -8.69 19.32
CA LEU A 490 -19.90 -8.61 19.61
C LEU A 490 -19.07 -9.30 18.52
N GLY A 491 -19.51 -10.45 18.01
CA GLY A 491 -18.82 -11.13 16.92
C GLY A 491 -19.06 -10.52 15.54
N VAL A 492 -20.31 -10.33 15.13
CA VAL A 492 -20.67 -9.87 13.78
C VAL A 492 -20.23 -8.42 13.55
N ILE A 493 -20.58 -7.52 14.47
CA ILE A 493 -20.29 -6.09 14.30
C ILE A 493 -18.81 -5.84 14.60
N HIS A 494 -18.34 -6.21 15.79
CA HIS A 494 -17.04 -5.75 16.27
C HIS A 494 -15.86 -6.60 15.79
N SER A 495 -16.05 -7.87 15.46
CA SER A 495 -14.99 -8.73 14.87
C SER A 495 -15.16 -8.97 13.38
N GLY A 496 -16.39 -9.01 12.87
CA GLY A 496 -16.68 -9.15 11.44
C GLY A 496 -16.52 -7.84 10.70
N ILE A 497 -17.51 -6.97 10.83
CA ILE A 497 -17.65 -5.74 10.05
C ILE A 497 -16.50 -4.77 10.33
N VAL A 498 -16.25 -4.46 11.61
CA VAL A 498 -15.26 -3.45 12.03
C VAL A 498 -13.85 -3.80 11.55
N TYR A 499 -13.39 -5.05 11.71
CA TYR A 499 -12.03 -5.42 11.30
C TYR A 499 -11.84 -5.45 9.79
N VAL A 500 -12.89 -5.81 9.03
CA VAL A 500 -12.87 -5.68 7.57
C VAL A 500 -12.76 -4.22 7.16
N LEU A 501 -13.52 -3.31 7.81
CA LEU A 501 -13.41 -1.86 7.58
C LEU A 501 -12.01 -1.34 7.92
N PHE A 502 -11.47 -1.70 9.09
CA PHE A 502 -10.11 -1.34 9.49
C PHE A 502 -9.07 -1.75 8.46
N TYR A 503 -8.99 -3.02 8.11
CA TYR A 503 -7.96 -3.49 7.18
C TYR A 503 -8.16 -2.97 5.76
N SER A 504 -9.40 -2.74 5.34
CA SER A 504 -9.70 -2.12 4.04
C SER A 504 -9.24 -0.65 3.94
N SER A 505 -9.23 0.07 5.08
CA SER A 505 -8.83 1.47 5.18
C SER A 505 -7.31 1.64 5.38
N TYR A 506 -6.67 0.75 6.14
CA TYR A 506 -5.26 0.87 6.52
C TYR A 506 -4.28 0.87 5.33
N ARG A 507 -4.67 0.27 4.21
CA ARG A 507 -3.85 0.28 2.98
C ARG A 507 -3.74 1.65 2.32
N HIS A 508 -4.68 2.56 2.58
CA HIS A 508 -4.81 3.87 1.94
C HIS A 508 -4.39 5.03 2.84
N LEU A 509 -4.08 4.76 4.12
CA LEU A 509 -3.85 5.79 5.13
C LEU A 509 -2.45 5.65 5.74
N HIS A 510 -1.83 6.79 6.04
CA HIS A 510 -0.57 6.84 6.80
C HIS A 510 -0.79 6.37 8.23
N VAL A 511 0.25 5.77 8.84
CA VAL A 511 0.17 5.25 10.22
C VAL A 511 -0.24 6.35 11.20
N ALA A 512 0.26 7.58 11.03
CA ALA A 512 -0.12 8.71 11.87
C ALA A 512 -1.61 9.08 11.78
N THR A 513 -2.22 8.97 10.59
CA THR A 513 -3.65 9.21 10.41
C THR A 513 -4.50 8.13 11.09
N ILE A 514 -4.06 6.88 11.05
CA ILE A 514 -4.72 5.78 11.77
C ILE A 514 -4.61 5.99 13.28
N ALA A 515 -3.40 6.30 13.75
CA ALA A 515 -3.11 6.52 15.16
C ALA A 515 -3.95 7.65 15.77
N ILE A 516 -4.12 8.77 15.06
CA ILE A 516 -4.94 9.88 15.58
C ILE A 516 -6.45 9.56 15.53
N LEU A 517 -6.91 8.85 14.50
CA LEU A 517 -8.33 8.49 14.37
C LEU A 517 -8.77 7.46 15.42
N ALA A 518 -7.84 6.66 15.94
CA ALA A 518 -8.10 5.76 17.07
C ALA A 518 -8.63 6.51 18.31
N PHE A 519 -8.35 7.80 18.48
CA PHE A 519 -8.90 8.59 19.58
C PHE A 519 -10.39 8.95 19.41
N VAL A 520 -11.04 8.54 18.32
CA VAL A 520 -12.50 8.59 18.20
C VAL A 520 -13.18 7.51 19.05
N TYR A 521 -12.55 6.34 19.24
CA TYR A 521 -13.05 5.30 20.13
C TYR A 521 -13.40 5.81 21.55
N PRO A 522 -12.48 6.45 22.31
CA PRO A 522 -12.77 6.86 23.68
C PRO A 522 -13.85 7.95 23.74
N LEU A 523 -13.98 8.78 22.69
CA LEU A 523 -15.05 9.77 22.54
C LEU A 523 -16.43 9.09 22.51
N VAL A 524 -16.55 8.02 21.72
CA VAL A 524 -17.79 7.27 21.54
C VAL A 524 -18.12 6.47 22.80
N THR A 525 -17.12 5.85 23.43
CA THR A 525 -17.29 5.13 24.70
C THR A 525 -17.87 6.05 25.78
N LEU A 526 -17.32 7.27 25.92
CA LEU A 526 -17.80 8.26 26.87
C LEU A 526 -19.22 8.73 26.56
N LEU A 527 -19.53 8.94 25.27
CA LEU A 527 -20.86 9.33 24.84
C LEU A 527 -21.90 8.25 25.13
N LEU A 528 -21.57 6.98 24.87
CA LEU A 528 -22.45 5.85 25.17
C LEU A 528 -22.64 5.67 26.68
N ASP A 529 -21.60 5.89 27.47
CA ASP A 529 -21.69 5.85 28.93
C ASP A 529 -22.68 6.90 29.47
N TYR A 530 -22.64 8.12 28.92
CA TYR A 530 -23.61 9.17 29.23
C TYR A 530 -25.03 8.82 28.75
N LEU A 531 -25.20 8.36 27.51
CA LEU A 531 -26.51 8.12 26.90
C LEU A 531 -27.24 6.89 27.46
N LEU A 532 -26.51 5.82 27.77
CA LEU A 532 -27.10 4.54 28.19
C LEU A 532 -27.21 4.43 29.72
N TYR A 533 -26.19 4.89 30.46
CA TYR A 533 -26.14 4.72 31.92
C TYR A 533 -26.38 6.04 32.69
N GLY A 534 -26.51 7.17 31.99
CA GLY A 534 -26.84 8.46 32.61
C GLY A 534 -25.70 9.09 33.42
N HIS A 535 -24.47 8.59 33.29
CA HIS A 535 -23.31 9.11 34.01
C HIS A 535 -22.97 10.54 33.54
N ARG A 536 -23.12 11.53 34.41
CA ARG A 536 -22.84 12.93 34.08
C ARG A 536 -21.34 13.19 33.96
N LEU A 537 -20.95 13.86 32.89
CA LEU A 537 -19.57 14.23 32.64
C LEU A 537 -19.11 15.35 33.58
N VAL A 538 -18.01 15.11 34.30
CA VAL A 538 -17.36 16.14 35.12
C VAL A 538 -16.60 17.15 34.24
N PRO A 539 -16.34 18.38 34.71
CA PRO A 539 -15.70 19.42 33.90
C PRO A 539 -14.36 19.00 33.25
N VAL A 540 -13.58 18.15 33.92
CA VAL A 540 -12.31 17.62 33.38
C VAL A 540 -12.52 16.69 32.18
N GLN A 541 -13.62 15.93 32.15
CA GLN A 541 -13.96 15.06 31.02
C GLN A 541 -14.40 15.87 29.80
N TRP A 542 -15.10 16.99 29.99
CA TRP A 542 -15.43 17.94 28.90
C TRP A 542 -14.18 18.55 28.29
N LEU A 543 -13.19 18.93 29.11
CA LEU A 543 -11.88 19.36 28.62
C LEU A 543 -11.19 18.25 27.83
N GLY A 544 -11.25 17.01 28.33
CA GLY A 544 -10.71 15.84 27.64
C GLY A 544 -11.28 15.65 26.24
N LEU A 545 -12.62 15.76 26.12
CA LEU A 545 -13.34 15.69 24.86
C LEU A 545 -12.85 16.75 23.86
N ALA A 546 -12.73 18.00 24.31
CA ALA A 546 -12.28 19.11 23.49
C ALA A 546 -10.84 18.90 22.98
N LEU A 547 -9.94 18.40 23.83
CA LEU A 547 -8.54 18.12 23.47
C LEU A 547 -8.42 16.98 22.44
N ILE A 548 -9.22 15.91 22.58
CA ILE A 548 -9.27 14.81 21.60
C ILE A 548 -9.71 15.32 20.23
N VAL A 549 -10.82 16.08 20.19
CA VAL A 549 -11.37 16.65 18.95
C VAL A 549 -10.36 17.60 18.30
N LEU A 550 -9.76 18.49 19.09
CA LEU A 550 -8.77 19.46 18.61
C LEU A 550 -7.53 18.77 18.03
N GLY A 551 -6.95 17.80 18.74
CA GLY A 551 -5.78 17.05 18.25
C GLY A 551 -6.10 16.26 16.97
N THR A 552 -7.29 15.66 16.90
CA THR A 552 -7.75 14.91 15.72
C THR A 552 -7.92 15.82 14.50
N LEU A 553 -8.57 16.97 14.67
CA LEU A 553 -8.72 17.98 13.60
C LEU A 553 -7.36 18.52 13.16
N ALA A 554 -6.47 18.84 14.11
CA ALA A 554 -5.19 19.45 13.81
C ALA A 554 -4.27 18.56 12.98
N VAL A 555 -4.21 17.25 13.26
CA VAL A 555 -3.43 16.31 12.44
C VAL A 555 -4.05 16.13 11.05
N ASN A 556 -5.36 15.97 10.96
CA ASN A 556 -6.05 15.75 9.68
C ASN A 556 -6.00 16.99 8.77
N LEU A 557 -6.11 18.19 9.35
CA LEU A 557 -6.01 19.47 8.65
C LEU A 557 -4.55 19.97 8.51
N LYS A 558 -3.57 19.19 9.00
CA LYS A 558 -2.12 19.47 8.92
C LYS A 558 -1.72 20.82 9.52
N TRP A 559 -2.33 21.19 10.66
CA TRP A 559 -2.00 22.42 11.37
C TRP A 559 -0.56 22.41 11.90
N ARG A 560 0.11 23.56 11.78
CA ARG A 560 1.47 23.74 12.28
C ARG A 560 1.42 24.42 13.64
N TRP A 561 2.27 23.94 14.56
CA TRP A 561 2.49 24.65 15.81
C TRP A 561 3.16 26.01 15.51
N PRO A 562 2.75 27.10 16.17
CA PRO A 562 3.41 28.38 16.04
C PRO A 562 4.90 28.21 16.37
N GLN A 563 5.77 28.48 15.40
CA GLN A 563 7.20 28.52 15.69
C GLN A 563 7.43 29.74 16.60
N ARG A 564 7.91 29.51 17.82
CA ARG A 564 8.49 30.61 18.61
C ARG A 564 9.58 31.22 17.73
N ALA A 565 9.40 32.49 17.36
CA ALA A 565 10.45 33.25 16.70
C ALA A 565 11.67 33.22 17.62
N ALA A 566 12.65 32.37 17.30
CA ALA A 566 13.96 32.47 17.92
C ALA A 566 14.49 33.85 17.52
N GLY A 567 14.67 34.71 18.52
CA GLY A 567 14.98 36.11 18.35
C GLY A 567 16.14 36.32 17.37
N ALA A 568 15.87 37.09 16.32
CA ALA A 568 16.90 37.77 15.55
C ALA A 568 17.50 38.88 16.44
N ALA A 569 18.37 38.49 17.37
CA ALA A 569 19.21 39.42 18.10
C ALA A 569 20.47 39.69 17.29
N ALA A 570 20.51 40.91 16.73
CA ALA A 570 21.68 41.73 16.45
C ALA A 570 22.95 41.03 15.91
N ARG A 571 23.14 41.10 14.59
CA ARG A 571 24.48 41.42 14.06
C ARG A 571 24.42 42.80 13.46
N GLY A 572 24.94 43.75 14.23
CA GLY A 572 25.09 45.14 13.83
C GLY A 572 25.97 45.24 12.59
N VAL A 573 25.48 46.04 11.65
CA VAL A 573 26.26 46.64 10.58
C VAL A 573 26.91 47.88 11.17
N VAL A 574 28.24 48.01 11.04
CA VAL A 574 28.96 49.30 11.12
C VAL A 574 30.19 49.17 10.21
N PRO A 575 30.64 50.27 9.58
CA PRO A 575 30.27 50.76 8.25
C PRO A 575 31.26 50.35 7.15
#